data_AF-A0A6L3VUI9-F1
#
_entry.id   AF-A0A6L3VUI9-F1
#
_cell.length_a   1.000
_cell.length_b   1.000
_cell.length_c   1.000
_cell.angle_alpha   90.00
_cell.angle_beta   90.00
_cell.angle_gamma   90.00
#
_symmetry.space_group_name_H-M   'P 1'
#
loop_
_entity.id
_entity.type
_entity.pdbx_description
1 polymer ?
#
loop_
_entity_poly.entity_id
_entity_poly.type
_entity_poly.pdbx_seq_one_letter_code
_entity_poly.pdbx_strand_id
1 'polypeptide(L)'
;MICTADHRASSAGLAILRAGGSAADAAVAANAVLAVVAPHRCGLGGDLFALVHDRPGPPAALNASGRAGSGADAAALRAEGRRRMPVRHDLRSVTVPGCVDGWLALHARHGRTPLAEVLKSAILHAERGFTASPGLVAACRDAPGGDGLAWPARPGEQVKRPGIARALRAVVADGRAGFYQGEFGDGLLRMGRGLYAPSDLAEPCAEWVPALGVRAFGHDVWTAPPNSPGHVLLAALAVAAGFDLPDPADPGWAHLLAESVLAASDGGGEADAAALLRPDRIDALRAAIDPARHWRRRGTVQSGDAACVCVVDDRGMSIALQQSNGTGLGSLLFEPGTGINLHNRGAGFTLAPGSAAEYGPRRRPPHTLVPVVATRPDGTFRAVLGCAGGGVQPQVDLQILVRLLRGAAAEDALAAPRWRLAGGLGPFEAPQGNTPIRLDLQAGAPDAWARHLPRYGHLVRAAAEDEEFGEAHLIEAGPGGGLRGDGPCPFTLPRVR
;
A
#
# COMPACT_ATOMS: atom_id res chain seq x y z
N MET A 1 -5.86 -19.68 -4.61
CA MET A 1 -4.46 -19.23 -4.78
C MET A 1 -4.21 -18.03 -3.87
N ILE A 2 -2.99 -17.87 -3.36
CA ILE A 2 -2.60 -16.71 -2.54
C ILE A 2 -1.15 -16.32 -2.83
N CYS A 3 -0.89 -15.02 -2.95
CA CYS A 3 0.43 -14.44 -3.16
C CYS A 3 0.68 -13.33 -2.13
N THR A 4 1.78 -13.46 -1.37
CA THR A 4 2.26 -12.47 -0.41
C THR A 4 3.79 -12.48 -0.36
N ALA A 5 4.36 -11.43 0.20
CA ALA A 5 5.80 -11.28 0.44
C ALA A 5 6.39 -12.29 1.43
N ASP A 6 5.59 -12.96 2.27
CA ASP A 6 6.10 -13.83 3.33
C ASP A 6 5.50 -15.23 3.24
N HIS A 7 6.34 -16.25 3.11
CA HIS A 7 5.89 -17.64 3.00
C HIS A 7 5.03 -18.09 4.20
N ARG A 8 5.23 -17.53 5.40
CA ARG A 8 4.41 -17.83 6.59
C ARG A 8 3.00 -17.27 6.42
N ALA A 9 2.88 -16.05 5.89
CA ALA A 9 1.61 -15.42 5.59
C ALA A 9 0.87 -16.14 4.45
N SER A 10 1.56 -16.45 3.36
CA SER A 10 1.03 -17.27 2.27
C SER A 10 0.56 -18.64 2.76
N SER A 11 1.32 -19.29 3.65
CA SER A 11 0.94 -20.58 4.25
C SER A 11 -0.30 -20.48 5.13
N ALA A 12 -0.42 -19.42 5.92
CA ALA A 12 -1.60 -19.19 6.76
C ALA A 12 -2.88 -18.99 5.92
N GLY A 13 -2.84 -18.14 4.91
CA GLY A 13 -3.98 -17.95 4.02
C GLY A 13 -4.30 -19.21 3.19
N LEU A 14 -3.28 -19.94 2.72
CA LEU A 14 -3.48 -21.20 2.01
C LEU A 14 -4.13 -22.27 2.89
N ALA A 15 -3.76 -22.35 4.17
CA ALA A 15 -4.37 -23.27 5.13
C ALA A 15 -5.87 -22.96 5.30
N ILE A 16 -6.25 -21.69 5.35
CA ILE A 16 -7.66 -21.26 5.42
C ILE A 16 -8.42 -21.64 4.14
N LEU A 17 -7.84 -21.40 2.95
CA LEU A 17 -8.47 -21.82 1.69
C LEU A 17 -8.66 -23.34 1.63
N ARG A 18 -7.67 -24.12 2.07
CA ARG A 18 -7.75 -25.59 2.12
C ARG A 18 -8.81 -26.09 3.10
N ALA A 19 -9.08 -25.33 4.16
CA ALA A 19 -10.13 -25.63 5.12
C ALA A 19 -11.54 -25.17 4.66
N GLY A 20 -11.68 -24.64 3.43
CA GLY A 20 -12.97 -24.18 2.88
C GLY A 20 -13.33 -22.73 3.23
N GLY A 21 -12.40 -21.96 3.79
CA GLY A 21 -12.57 -20.53 4.02
C GLY A 21 -12.62 -19.73 2.72
N SER A 22 -13.18 -18.51 2.78
CA SER A 22 -13.25 -17.63 1.62
C SER A 22 -11.92 -16.93 1.32
N ALA A 23 -11.84 -16.26 0.17
CA ALA A 23 -10.72 -15.37 -0.13
C ALA A 23 -10.55 -14.29 0.94
N ALA A 24 -11.65 -13.80 1.53
CA ALA A 24 -11.63 -12.82 2.63
C ALA A 24 -11.00 -13.40 3.90
N ASP A 25 -11.39 -14.61 4.30
CA ASP A 25 -10.79 -15.29 5.46
C ASP A 25 -9.28 -15.49 5.27
N ALA A 26 -8.89 -15.96 4.08
CA ALA A 26 -7.49 -16.20 3.75
C ALA A 26 -6.67 -14.91 3.68
N ALA A 27 -7.25 -13.83 3.14
CA ALA A 27 -6.62 -12.52 3.10
C ALA A 27 -6.39 -11.94 4.51
N VAL A 28 -7.39 -12.03 5.39
CA VAL A 28 -7.26 -11.60 6.80
C VAL A 28 -6.23 -12.45 7.54
N ALA A 29 -6.25 -13.77 7.39
CA ALA A 29 -5.29 -14.66 8.04
C ALA A 29 -3.84 -14.35 7.64
N ALA A 30 -3.59 -14.19 6.34
CA ALA A 30 -2.27 -13.85 5.83
C ALA A 30 -1.83 -12.45 6.28
N ASN A 31 -2.72 -11.46 6.23
CA ASN A 31 -2.41 -10.09 6.61
C ASN A 31 -2.17 -9.94 8.12
N ALA A 32 -2.91 -10.66 8.97
CA ALA A 32 -2.65 -10.72 10.40
C ALA A 32 -1.29 -11.35 10.72
N VAL A 33 -0.86 -12.40 9.99
CA VAL A 33 0.50 -12.94 10.13
C VAL A 33 1.55 -11.91 9.74
N LEU A 34 1.39 -11.20 8.61
CA LEU A 34 2.31 -10.13 8.20
C LEU A 34 2.44 -9.04 9.26
N ALA A 35 1.33 -8.63 9.88
CA ALA A 35 1.31 -7.64 10.94
C ALA A 35 2.09 -8.06 12.21
N VAL A 36 2.27 -9.38 12.41
CA VAL A 36 3.07 -9.96 13.49
C VAL A 36 4.55 -10.08 13.09
N VAL A 37 4.83 -10.70 11.94
CA VAL A 37 6.18 -11.15 11.55
C VAL A 37 6.99 -10.13 10.75
N ALA A 38 6.31 -9.13 10.18
CA ALA A 38 6.91 -8.05 9.42
C ALA A 38 6.47 -6.65 9.93
N PRO A 39 6.68 -6.33 11.22
CA PRO A 39 6.23 -5.06 11.81
C PRO A 39 6.88 -3.82 11.17
N HIS A 40 8.02 -4.00 10.52
CA HIS A 40 8.72 -2.97 9.75
C HIS A 40 8.05 -2.68 8.39
N ARG A 41 6.97 -3.38 8.03
CA ARG A 41 6.22 -3.16 6.78
C ARG A 41 4.75 -2.83 7.03
N CYS A 42 4.14 -3.51 8.00
CA CYS A 42 2.73 -3.35 8.36
C CYS A 42 2.47 -3.78 9.81
N GLY A 43 1.30 -3.49 10.37
CA GLY A 43 1.01 -3.77 11.78
C GLY A 43 -0.46 -3.52 12.15
N LEU A 44 -0.88 -4.06 13.32
CA LEU A 44 -2.22 -3.80 13.87
C LEU A 44 -2.46 -2.30 14.09
N GLY A 45 -1.40 -1.55 14.40
CA GLY A 45 -1.42 -0.10 14.56
C GLY A 45 -1.28 0.67 13.24
N GLY A 46 -1.56 0.05 12.10
CA GLY A 46 -1.58 0.68 10.77
C GLY A 46 -2.98 0.78 10.15
N ASP A 47 -2.99 0.98 8.83
CA ASP A 47 -4.19 1.14 8.02
C ASP A 47 -4.29 0.08 6.94
N LEU A 48 -5.50 -0.09 6.37
CA LEU A 48 -5.79 -1.09 5.34
C LEU A 48 -6.68 -0.55 4.23
N PHE A 49 -6.41 -0.96 2.99
CA PHE A 49 -7.33 -0.85 1.86
C PHE A 49 -7.50 -2.22 1.21
N ALA A 50 -8.70 -2.51 0.70
CA ALA A 50 -8.93 -3.73 -0.08
C ALA A 50 -9.91 -3.49 -1.23
N LEU A 51 -9.72 -4.21 -2.33
CA LEU A 51 -10.71 -4.38 -3.38
C LEU A 51 -11.18 -5.84 -3.37
N VAL A 52 -12.49 -6.04 -3.46
CA VAL A 52 -13.13 -7.37 -3.45
C VAL A 52 -13.98 -7.51 -4.71
N HIS A 53 -13.60 -8.45 -5.57
CA HIS A 53 -14.36 -8.86 -6.74
C HIS A 53 -14.94 -10.25 -6.48
N ASP A 54 -16.26 -10.35 -6.31
CA ASP A 54 -16.94 -11.60 -5.98
C ASP A 54 -18.01 -12.01 -7.01
N ARG A 55 -18.23 -11.17 -8.02
CA ARG A 55 -19.18 -11.39 -9.12
C ARG A 55 -18.83 -10.52 -10.33
N PRO A 56 -19.33 -10.85 -11.54
CA PRO A 56 -19.10 -10.02 -12.71
C PRO A 56 -19.55 -8.57 -12.51
N GLY A 57 -18.67 -7.63 -12.85
CA GLY A 57 -18.88 -6.18 -12.70
C GLY A 57 -17.80 -5.50 -11.86
N PRO A 58 -18.06 -4.25 -11.42
CA PRO A 58 -17.14 -3.50 -10.57
C PRO A 58 -16.92 -4.17 -9.20
N PRO A 59 -15.69 -4.18 -8.66
CA PRO A 59 -15.42 -4.66 -7.30
C PRO A 59 -15.94 -3.68 -6.23
N ALA A 60 -16.09 -4.18 -5.00
CA ALA A 60 -16.29 -3.34 -3.82
C ALA A 60 -14.94 -2.86 -3.28
N ALA A 61 -14.84 -1.59 -2.86
CA ALA A 61 -13.65 -1.05 -2.21
C ALA A 61 -13.89 -0.88 -0.70
N LEU A 62 -12.93 -1.30 0.10
CA LEU A 62 -12.89 -1.09 1.56
C LEU A 62 -11.79 -0.08 1.87
N ASN A 63 -12.18 1.06 2.45
CA ASN A 63 -11.27 2.05 2.99
C ASN A 63 -11.26 1.93 4.53
N ALA A 64 -10.18 1.37 5.07
CA ALA A 64 -9.94 1.29 6.50
C ALA A 64 -8.69 2.09 6.88
N SER A 65 -8.59 3.31 6.34
CA SER A 65 -7.64 4.31 6.86
C SER A 65 -8.11 4.92 8.17
N GLY A 66 -7.18 5.40 8.98
CA GLY A 66 -7.50 6.12 10.20
C GLY A 66 -8.00 7.54 9.98
N ARG A 67 -8.77 8.04 10.95
CA ARG A 67 -9.05 9.48 11.10
C ARG A 67 -8.12 10.07 12.14
N ALA A 68 -7.68 11.31 11.95
CA ALA A 68 -7.02 12.07 13.00
C ALA A 68 -7.96 12.20 14.21
N GLY A 69 -7.41 12.21 15.42
CA GLY A 69 -8.20 12.38 16.64
C GLY A 69 -8.99 13.69 16.64
N SER A 70 -10.06 13.77 17.43
CA SER A 70 -10.90 14.96 17.51
C SER A 70 -10.16 16.19 18.04
N GLY A 71 -9.02 16.01 18.70
CA GLY A 71 -8.15 17.10 19.18
C GLY A 71 -7.07 17.53 18.18
N ALA A 72 -7.08 17.01 16.95
CA ALA A 72 -6.11 17.42 15.93
C ALA A 72 -6.27 18.90 15.55
N ASP A 73 -5.20 19.67 15.72
CA ASP A 73 -5.17 21.11 15.45
C ASP A 73 -3.91 21.53 14.66
N ALA A 74 -4.09 21.96 13.42
CA ALA A 74 -3.01 22.49 12.59
C ALA A 74 -2.50 23.86 13.09
N ALA A 75 -3.34 24.68 13.70
CA ALA A 75 -2.94 25.98 14.23
C ALA A 75 -1.97 25.83 15.40
N ALA A 76 -2.21 24.88 16.31
CA ALA A 76 -1.28 24.54 17.39
C ALA A 76 0.11 24.14 16.85
N LEU A 77 0.17 23.25 15.85
CA LEU A 77 1.45 22.86 15.22
C LEU A 77 2.17 24.04 14.56
N ARG A 78 1.43 24.95 13.91
CA ARG A 78 2.00 26.18 13.34
C ARG A 78 2.51 27.13 14.41
N ALA A 79 1.80 27.26 15.52
CA ALA A 79 2.21 28.10 16.66
C ALA A 79 3.50 27.57 17.32
N GLU A 80 3.74 26.26 17.28
CA GLU A 80 5.03 25.64 17.63
C GLU A 80 6.15 25.88 16.59
N GLY A 81 5.88 26.65 15.53
CA GLY A 81 6.83 26.95 14.46
C GLY A 81 6.97 25.84 13.41
N ARG A 82 6.13 24.80 13.44
CA ARG A 82 6.23 23.69 12.49
C ARG A 82 5.66 24.10 11.14
N ARG A 83 6.42 23.78 10.09
CA ARG A 83 6.02 24.01 8.70
C ARG A 83 5.45 22.76 8.03
N ARG A 84 5.68 21.59 8.64
CA ARG A 84 5.33 20.26 8.11
C ARG A 84 4.86 19.37 9.27
N MET A 85 4.08 18.36 8.94
CA MET A 85 3.75 17.33 9.90
C MET A 85 5.00 16.58 10.36
N PRO A 86 5.08 16.20 11.64
CA PRO A 86 6.13 15.31 12.10
C PRO A 86 5.98 13.93 11.44
N VAL A 87 7.10 13.24 11.24
CA VAL A 87 7.13 11.90 10.61
C VAL A 87 7.33 10.80 11.65
N ARG A 88 8.06 11.08 12.73
CA ARG A 88 8.41 10.13 13.79
C ARG A 88 8.36 10.83 15.15
N HIS A 89 8.23 10.05 16.22
CA HIS A 89 8.29 10.46 17.63
C HIS A 89 7.26 11.51 18.04
N ASP A 90 6.17 11.65 17.29
CA ASP A 90 5.09 12.61 17.60
C ASP A 90 3.75 11.97 17.27
N LEU A 91 2.88 11.87 18.28
CA LEU A 91 1.55 11.25 18.16
C LEU A 91 0.63 11.98 17.19
N ARG A 92 0.89 13.25 16.86
CA ARG A 92 0.09 14.00 15.88
C ARG A 92 0.27 13.49 14.45
N SER A 93 1.28 12.65 14.22
CA SER A 93 1.45 11.88 12.97
C SER A 93 0.71 10.53 12.98
N VAL A 94 0.16 10.14 14.12
CA VAL A 94 -0.60 8.90 14.29
C VAL A 94 -2.08 9.26 14.15
N THR A 95 -2.80 8.56 13.27
CA THR A 95 -4.26 8.62 13.23
C THR A 95 -4.82 7.40 13.96
N VAL A 96 -6.13 7.33 14.20
CA VAL A 96 -6.72 6.11 14.80
C VAL A 96 -6.45 4.92 13.87
N PRO A 97 -5.71 3.88 14.29
CA PRO A 97 -5.33 2.80 13.36
C PRO A 97 -6.53 2.03 12.80
N GLY A 98 -6.67 1.98 11.47
CA GLY A 98 -7.84 1.36 10.83
C GLY A 98 -7.69 -0.12 10.47
N CYS A 99 -6.49 -0.70 10.59
CA CYS A 99 -6.20 -2.07 10.13
C CYS A 99 -7.15 -3.14 10.70
N VAL A 100 -7.31 -3.18 12.03
CA VAL A 100 -8.15 -4.19 12.70
C VAL A 100 -9.62 -4.03 12.31
N ASP A 101 -10.12 -2.79 12.22
CA ASP A 101 -11.44 -2.50 11.67
C ASP A 101 -11.60 -3.02 10.23
N GLY A 102 -10.56 -2.87 9.40
CA GLY A 102 -10.52 -3.41 8.04
C GLY A 102 -10.65 -4.94 7.99
N TRP A 103 -9.91 -5.64 8.84
CA TRP A 103 -10.02 -7.10 8.96
C TRP A 103 -11.42 -7.55 9.37
N LEU A 104 -11.97 -6.92 10.41
CA LEU A 104 -13.30 -7.24 10.92
C LEU A 104 -14.39 -6.94 9.88
N ALA A 105 -14.31 -5.82 9.17
CA ALA A 105 -15.26 -5.46 8.12
C ALA A 105 -15.21 -6.42 6.92
N LEU A 106 -14.00 -6.81 6.50
CA LEU A 106 -13.82 -7.78 5.41
C LEU A 106 -14.37 -9.16 5.80
N HIS A 107 -14.01 -9.63 7.00
CA HIS A 107 -14.46 -10.91 7.53
C HIS A 107 -15.99 -10.93 7.77
N ALA A 108 -16.57 -9.86 8.32
CA ALA A 108 -18.00 -9.79 8.57
C ALA A 108 -18.84 -9.86 7.28
N ARG A 109 -18.35 -9.25 6.18
CA ARG A 109 -19.08 -9.21 4.91
C ARG A 109 -18.89 -10.46 4.05
N HIS A 110 -17.69 -11.05 4.06
CA HIS A 110 -17.30 -12.08 3.10
C HIS A 110 -16.69 -13.34 3.72
N GLY A 111 -16.54 -13.38 5.05
CA GLY A 111 -15.98 -14.52 5.76
C GLY A 111 -16.93 -15.71 5.87
N ARG A 112 -16.33 -16.89 6.06
CA ARG A 112 -17.03 -18.19 6.20
C ARG A 112 -16.48 -19.03 7.34
N THR A 113 -15.25 -18.76 7.77
CA THR A 113 -14.56 -19.47 8.84
C THR A 113 -14.61 -18.69 10.15
N PRO A 114 -14.81 -19.30 11.34
CA PRO A 114 -14.79 -18.55 12.59
C PRO A 114 -13.52 -17.69 12.75
N LEU A 115 -13.67 -16.44 13.18
CA LEU A 115 -12.56 -15.49 13.33
C LEU A 115 -11.38 -16.04 14.17
N ALA A 116 -11.69 -16.87 15.16
CA ALA A 116 -10.69 -17.57 15.98
C ALA A 116 -9.73 -18.43 15.15
N GLU A 117 -10.23 -19.14 14.14
CA GLU A 117 -9.41 -19.96 13.25
C GLU A 117 -8.67 -19.09 12.22
N VAL A 118 -9.30 -18.00 11.76
CA VAL A 118 -8.66 -17.03 10.85
C VAL A 118 -7.42 -16.38 11.50
N LEU A 119 -7.52 -15.95 12.76
CA LEU A 119 -6.43 -15.25 13.46
C LEU A 119 -5.45 -16.20 14.18
N LYS A 120 -5.73 -17.51 14.20
CA LYS A 120 -4.96 -18.54 14.92
C LYS A 120 -3.47 -18.51 14.59
N SER A 121 -3.11 -18.47 13.31
CA SER A 121 -1.71 -18.47 12.87
C SER A 121 -0.96 -17.23 13.35
N ALA A 122 -1.60 -16.05 13.31
CA ALA A 122 -1.01 -14.81 13.79
C ALA A 122 -0.79 -14.85 15.31
N ILE A 123 -1.78 -15.34 16.07
CA ILE A 123 -1.68 -15.54 17.53
C ILE A 123 -0.52 -16.48 17.87
N LEU A 124 -0.40 -17.61 17.17
CA LEU A 124 0.68 -18.59 17.40
C LEU A 124 2.06 -18.00 17.09
N HIS A 125 2.21 -17.26 15.99
CA HIS A 125 3.47 -16.57 15.67
C HIS A 125 3.81 -15.49 16.69
N ALA A 126 2.83 -14.78 17.24
CA ALA A 126 3.06 -13.78 18.26
C ALA A 126 3.50 -14.41 19.61
N GLU A 127 2.97 -15.57 19.98
CA GLU A 127 3.26 -16.25 21.26
C GLU A 127 4.52 -17.09 21.24
N ARG A 128 4.55 -18.03 20.30
CA ARG A 128 5.64 -19.02 20.18
C ARG A 128 6.86 -18.38 19.56
N GLY A 129 6.62 -17.36 18.75
CA GLY A 129 7.60 -16.53 18.09
C GLY A 129 7.78 -16.86 16.61
N PHE A 130 8.55 -16.01 15.95
CA PHE A 130 9.01 -16.19 14.58
C PHE A 130 10.49 -15.80 14.43
N THR A 131 11.15 -16.32 13.40
CA THR A 131 12.54 -15.99 13.06
C THR A 131 12.64 -14.61 12.43
N ALA A 132 13.55 -13.77 12.93
CA ALA A 132 13.80 -12.43 12.41
C ALA A 132 14.44 -12.46 11.01
N SER A 133 13.86 -11.69 10.08
CA SER A 133 14.44 -11.49 8.75
C SER A 133 15.55 -10.42 8.79
N PRO A 134 16.45 -10.39 7.79
CA PRO A 134 17.42 -9.31 7.65
C PRO A 134 16.79 -7.91 7.61
N GLY A 135 15.70 -7.75 6.86
CA GLY A 135 14.97 -6.47 6.78
C GLY A 135 14.40 -6.02 8.12
N LEU A 136 13.89 -6.95 8.94
CA LEU A 136 13.40 -6.63 10.29
C LEU A 136 14.54 -6.13 11.18
N VAL A 137 15.67 -6.84 11.19
CA VAL A 137 16.84 -6.48 12.01
C VAL A 137 17.39 -5.11 11.60
N ALA A 138 17.47 -4.85 10.29
CA ALA A 138 17.90 -3.56 9.76
C ALA A 138 16.96 -2.43 10.21
N ALA A 139 15.65 -2.63 10.11
CA ALA A 139 14.65 -1.64 10.48
C ALA A 139 14.59 -1.36 12.00
N CYS A 140 14.98 -2.33 12.82
CA CYS A 140 14.92 -2.22 14.28
C CYS A 140 16.20 -1.71 14.93
N ARG A 141 17.30 -1.51 14.18
CA ARG A 141 18.61 -1.11 14.72
C ARG A 141 18.54 0.12 15.64
N ASP A 142 17.77 1.12 15.22
CA ASP A 142 17.61 2.39 15.93
C ASP A 142 16.19 2.54 16.52
N ALA A 143 15.41 1.46 16.55
CA ALA A 143 14.08 1.48 17.13
C ALA A 143 14.18 1.53 18.67
N PRO A 144 13.36 2.36 19.34
CA PRO A 144 13.35 2.36 20.79
C PRO A 144 12.92 0.97 21.30
N GLY A 145 13.71 0.44 22.24
CA GLY A 145 13.37 -0.75 23.02
C GLY A 145 12.67 -0.39 24.32
N GLY A 146 12.21 -1.40 25.05
CA GLY A 146 11.61 -1.23 26.38
C GLY A 146 11.04 -2.52 26.92
N ASP A 147 10.42 -2.46 28.10
CA ASP A 147 9.76 -3.60 28.71
C ASP A 147 8.68 -4.17 27.77
N GLY A 148 8.85 -5.43 27.37
CA GLY A 148 7.93 -6.11 26.43
C GLY A 148 8.21 -5.87 24.95
N LEU A 149 9.20 -5.04 24.58
CA LEU A 149 9.58 -4.75 23.19
C LEU A 149 11.09 -4.97 22.98
N ALA A 150 11.47 -6.25 22.85
CA ALA A 150 12.83 -6.66 22.55
C ALA A 150 13.01 -6.86 21.03
N TRP A 151 13.79 -5.98 20.41
CA TRP A 151 14.08 -6.07 18.98
C TRP A 151 15.20 -7.06 18.67
N PRO A 152 15.11 -7.81 17.57
CA PRO A 152 16.17 -8.73 17.17
C PRO A 152 17.41 -7.95 16.74
N ALA A 153 18.57 -8.39 17.21
CA ALA A 153 19.86 -7.80 16.82
C ALA A 153 20.50 -8.53 15.63
N ARG A 154 20.08 -9.77 15.35
CA ARG A 154 20.67 -10.61 14.29
C ARG A 154 19.60 -11.35 13.49
N PRO A 155 19.79 -11.50 12.16
CA PRO A 155 18.92 -12.37 11.37
C PRO A 155 18.95 -13.79 11.92
N GLY A 156 17.82 -14.48 11.94
CA GLY A 156 17.72 -15.81 12.54
C GLY A 156 17.30 -15.82 14.01
N GLU A 157 17.36 -14.69 14.71
CA GLU A 157 16.98 -14.61 16.12
C GLU A 157 15.47 -14.82 16.32
N GLN A 158 15.10 -15.44 17.45
CA GLN A 158 13.72 -15.75 17.77
C GLN A 158 13.03 -14.53 18.40
N VAL A 159 12.00 -14.00 17.73
CA VAL A 159 11.21 -12.86 18.23
C VAL A 159 9.88 -13.35 18.76
N LYS A 160 9.47 -12.88 19.94
CA LYS A 160 8.13 -13.09 20.51
C LYS A 160 7.44 -11.76 20.77
N ARG A 161 6.12 -11.72 20.61
CA ARG A 161 5.28 -10.52 20.75
C ARG A 161 4.02 -10.83 21.58
N PRO A 162 4.16 -11.15 22.89
CA PRO A 162 3.06 -11.61 23.71
C PRO A 162 1.93 -10.58 23.87
N GLY A 163 2.24 -9.28 23.87
CA GLY A 163 1.22 -8.22 23.91
C GLY A 163 0.32 -8.21 22.67
N ILE A 164 0.86 -8.49 21.49
CA ILE A 164 0.06 -8.63 20.26
C ILE A 164 -0.79 -9.89 20.28
N ALA A 165 -0.26 -10.97 20.83
CA ALA A 165 -1.07 -12.17 21.00
C ALA A 165 -2.28 -11.94 21.91
N ARG A 166 -2.10 -11.20 23.00
CA ARG A 166 -3.22 -10.77 23.86
C ARG A 166 -4.20 -9.89 23.09
N ALA A 167 -3.72 -8.90 22.34
CA ALA A 167 -4.58 -8.03 21.53
C ALA A 167 -5.39 -8.82 20.49
N LEU A 168 -4.77 -9.76 19.78
CA LEU A 168 -5.45 -10.64 18.82
C LEU A 168 -6.48 -11.56 19.49
N ARG A 169 -6.19 -12.09 20.69
CA ARG A 169 -7.18 -12.84 21.48
C ARG A 169 -8.37 -11.98 21.89
N ALA A 170 -8.13 -10.73 22.29
CA ALA A 170 -9.20 -9.80 22.61
C ALA A 170 -10.08 -9.50 21.38
N VAL A 171 -9.48 -9.38 20.19
CA VAL A 171 -10.22 -9.29 18.92
C VAL A 171 -11.08 -10.53 18.67
N VAL A 172 -10.57 -11.73 18.96
CA VAL A 172 -11.36 -12.97 18.82
C VAL A 172 -12.52 -13.03 19.81
N ALA A 173 -12.29 -12.63 21.06
CA ALA A 173 -13.29 -12.71 22.13
C ALA A 173 -14.38 -11.65 22.00
N ASP A 174 -13.98 -10.40 21.78
CA ASP A 174 -14.85 -9.22 21.92
C ASP A 174 -14.94 -8.40 20.63
N GLY A 175 -14.42 -8.94 19.52
CA GLY A 175 -14.43 -8.27 18.22
C GLY A 175 -13.72 -6.92 18.25
N ARG A 176 -14.40 -5.89 17.76
CA ARG A 176 -13.88 -4.53 17.71
C ARG A 176 -13.60 -3.95 19.10
N ALA A 177 -14.50 -4.21 20.05
CA ALA A 177 -14.41 -3.66 21.40
C ALA A 177 -13.13 -4.14 22.11
N GLY A 178 -12.76 -5.42 21.93
CA GLY A 178 -11.54 -5.98 22.52
C GLY A 178 -10.25 -5.28 22.10
N PHE A 179 -10.23 -4.63 20.93
CA PHE A 179 -9.08 -3.86 20.47
C PHE A 179 -9.19 -2.37 20.81
N TYR A 180 -10.25 -1.71 20.34
CA TYR A 180 -10.37 -0.25 20.40
C TYR A 180 -10.90 0.28 21.73
N GLN A 181 -11.57 -0.56 22.53
CA GLN A 181 -12.04 -0.24 23.88
C GLN A 181 -11.36 -1.14 24.94
N GLY A 182 -10.35 -1.91 24.52
CA GLY A 182 -9.54 -2.75 25.39
C GLY A 182 -8.13 -2.17 25.60
N GLU A 183 -7.19 -3.04 25.94
CA GLU A 183 -5.81 -2.70 26.36
C GLU A 183 -5.12 -1.72 25.39
N PHE A 184 -5.20 -1.98 24.08
CA PHE A 184 -4.60 -1.13 23.05
C PHE A 184 -5.25 0.27 23.01
N GLY A 185 -6.58 0.32 22.96
CA GLY A 185 -7.33 1.58 22.89
C GLY A 185 -7.10 2.48 24.11
N ASP A 186 -7.12 1.89 25.31
CA ASP A 186 -6.81 2.59 26.56
C ASP A 186 -5.38 3.14 26.56
N GLY A 187 -4.45 2.36 26.03
CA GLY A 187 -3.07 2.76 25.78
C GLY A 187 -2.96 3.99 24.89
N LEU A 188 -3.60 3.94 23.72
CA LEU A 188 -3.60 5.04 22.74
C LEU A 188 -4.18 6.33 23.33
N LEU A 189 -5.31 6.25 24.03
CA LEU A 189 -5.94 7.39 24.71
C LEU A 189 -5.03 8.00 25.79
N ARG A 190 -4.31 7.16 26.54
CA ARG A 190 -3.37 7.61 27.59
C ARG A 190 -2.14 8.30 26.99
N MET A 191 -1.59 7.76 25.91
CA MET A 191 -0.46 8.36 25.20
C MET A 191 -0.86 9.70 24.56
N GLY A 192 -2.03 9.74 23.92
CA GLY A 192 -2.52 10.91 23.18
C GLY A 192 -3.58 11.72 23.92
N ARG A 193 -3.40 11.96 25.23
CA ARG A 193 -4.32 12.80 26.02
C ARG A 193 -4.49 14.17 25.35
N GLY A 194 -5.74 14.54 25.09
CA GLY A 194 -6.09 15.79 24.40
C GLY A 194 -6.02 15.71 22.87
N LEU A 195 -5.39 14.68 22.30
CA LEU A 195 -5.40 14.41 20.85
C LEU A 195 -6.56 13.50 20.45
N TYR A 196 -6.82 12.46 21.23
CA TYR A 196 -7.90 11.50 21.00
C TYR A 196 -8.97 11.57 22.10
N ALA A 197 -10.21 11.35 21.72
CA ALA A 197 -11.32 11.08 22.62
C ALA A 197 -11.78 9.61 22.53
N PRO A 198 -12.40 9.03 23.57
CA PRO A 198 -12.98 7.68 23.49
C PRO A 198 -13.95 7.48 22.31
N SER A 199 -14.67 8.54 21.91
CA SER A 199 -15.55 8.53 20.75
C SER A 199 -14.80 8.38 19.41
N ASP A 200 -13.53 8.79 19.31
CA ASP A 200 -12.71 8.57 18.12
C ASP A 200 -12.44 7.08 17.89
N LEU A 201 -12.27 6.33 18.99
CA LEU A 201 -12.01 4.90 18.96
C LEU A 201 -13.32 4.09 18.93
N ALA A 202 -14.45 4.63 19.39
CA ALA A 202 -15.74 3.95 19.35
C ALA A 202 -16.32 3.82 17.93
N GLU A 203 -15.99 4.74 17.03
CA GLU A 203 -16.49 4.74 15.65
C GLU A 203 -15.59 3.95 14.69
N PRO A 204 -16.16 3.07 13.85
CA PRO A 204 -15.38 2.33 12.86
C PRO A 204 -14.58 3.22 11.89
N CYS A 205 -13.34 2.84 11.66
CA CYS A 205 -12.50 3.44 10.61
C CYS A 205 -12.78 2.82 9.23
N ALA A 206 -13.29 1.59 9.20
CA ALA A 206 -13.60 0.86 7.97
C ALA A 206 -14.90 1.33 7.32
N GLU A 207 -14.84 1.60 6.02
CA GLU A 207 -15.96 2.08 5.21
C GLU A 207 -15.95 1.39 3.84
N TRP A 208 -17.10 0.85 3.43
CA TRP A 208 -17.28 0.33 2.07
C TRP A 208 -17.67 1.46 1.14
N VAL A 209 -16.86 1.69 0.12
CA VAL A 209 -17.04 2.77 -0.85
C VAL A 209 -17.08 2.20 -2.28
N PRO A 210 -17.70 2.89 -3.24
CA PRO A 210 -17.60 2.53 -4.65
C PRO A 210 -16.14 2.53 -5.11
N ALA A 211 -15.73 1.49 -5.84
CA ALA A 211 -14.44 1.48 -6.50
C ALA A 211 -14.39 2.51 -7.62
N LEU A 212 -13.22 3.11 -7.81
CA LEU A 212 -12.92 4.00 -8.93
C LEU A 212 -12.37 3.15 -10.09
N GLY A 213 -12.73 3.44 -11.34
CA GLY A 213 -12.22 2.65 -12.46
C GLY A 213 -12.20 3.35 -13.81
N VAL A 214 -11.39 2.80 -14.72
CA VAL A 214 -11.25 3.23 -16.12
C VAL A 214 -11.17 2.03 -17.05
N ARG A 215 -11.61 2.23 -18.30
CA ARG A 215 -11.37 1.30 -19.40
C ARG A 215 -10.02 1.64 -20.05
N ALA A 216 -9.09 0.69 -20.09
CA ALA A 216 -7.79 0.85 -20.74
C ALA A 216 -7.32 -0.48 -21.32
N PHE A 217 -6.66 -0.45 -22.48
CA PHE A 217 -6.13 -1.66 -23.16
C PHE A 217 -7.15 -2.81 -23.26
N GLY A 218 -8.42 -2.48 -23.54
CA GLY A 218 -9.50 -3.47 -23.67
C GLY A 218 -10.03 -4.08 -22.36
N HIS A 219 -9.67 -3.53 -21.19
CA HIS A 219 -10.04 -4.06 -19.88
C HIS A 219 -10.52 -2.94 -18.94
N ASP A 220 -11.36 -3.27 -17.97
CA ASP A 220 -11.69 -2.35 -16.89
C ASP A 220 -10.71 -2.54 -15.73
N VAL A 221 -10.10 -1.46 -15.27
CA VAL A 221 -9.17 -1.46 -14.14
C VAL A 221 -9.77 -0.63 -13.02
N TRP A 222 -9.73 -1.17 -11.81
CA TRP A 222 -10.40 -0.66 -10.63
C TRP A 222 -9.43 -0.52 -9.46
N THR A 223 -9.62 0.52 -8.65
CA THR A 223 -8.89 0.72 -7.39
C THR A 223 -9.71 1.56 -6.40
N ALA A 224 -9.13 1.85 -5.24
CA ALA A 224 -9.78 2.63 -4.20
C ALA A 224 -9.89 4.12 -4.60
N PRO A 225 -10.99 4.80 -4.25
CA PRO A 225 -11.11 6.25 -4.43
C PRO A 225 -10.20 7.01 -3.44
N PRO A 226 -10.03 8.33 -3.60
CA PRO A 226 -9.49 9.21 -2.57
C PRO A 226 -10.07 8.89 -1.19
N ASN A 227 -9.28 8.88 -0.11
CA ASN A 227 -7.92 9.37 0.07
C ASN A 227 -6.77 8.47 -0.47
N SER A 228 -7.07 7.38 -1.18
CA SER A 228 -6.04 6.63 -1.92
C SER A 228 -5.53 7.42 -3.15
N PRO A 229 -4.24 7.27 -3.55
CA PRO A 229 -3.74 7.85 -4.79
C PRO A 229 -4.06 6.99 -6.02
N GLY A 230 -4.99 6.04 -5.93
CA GLY A 230 -5.38 5.17 -7.04
C GLY A 230 -5.87 5.92 -8.29
N HIS A 231 -6.39 7.13 -8.14
CA HIS A 231 -6.72 8.01 -9.26
C HIS A 231 -5.50 8.35 -10.14
N VAL A 232 -4.29 8.45 -9.57
CA VAL A 232 -3.05 8.70 -10.34
C VAL A 232 -2.74 7.51 -11.24
N LEU A 233 -2.86 6.28 -10.71
CA LEU A 233 -2.68 5.06 -11.50
C LEU A 233 -3.69 5.02 -12.65
N LEU A 234 -4.97 5.21 -12.35
CA LEU A 234 -6.04 5.12 -13.35
C LEU A 234 -5.93 6.19 -14.44
N ALA A 235 -5.65 7.43 -14.06
CA ALA A 235 -5.43 8.52 -15.01
C ALA A 235 -4.22 8.25 -15.90
N ALA A 236 -3.08 7.82 -15.31
CA ALA A 236 -1.88 7.48 -16.08
C ALA A 236 -2.14 6.32 -17.05
N LEU A 237 -2.90 5.31 -16.63
CA LEU A 237 -3.26 4.17 -17.46
C LEU A 237 -4.17 4.58 -18.63
N ALA A 238 -5.18 5.44 -18.39
CA ALA A 238 -6.07 5.95 -19.41
C ALA A 238 -5.37 6.88 -20.41
N VAL A 239 -4.44 7.72 -19.94
CA VAL A 239 -3.57 8.54 -20.79
C VAL A 239 -2.72 7.63 -21.68
N ALA A 240 -2.01 6.67 -21.08
CA ALA A 240 -1.13 5.73 -21.77
C ALA A 240 -1.86 4.88 -22.83
N ALA A 241 -3.11 4.50 -22.58
CA ALA A 241 -3.93 3.71 -23.51
C ALA A 241 -4.28 4.44 -24.81
N GLY A 242 -4.13 5.77 -24.87
CA GLY A 242 -4.33 6.54 -26.10
C GLY A 242 -3.07 6.78 -26.91
N PHE A 243 -1.91 6.26 -26.49
CA PHE A 243 -0.69 6.27 -27.30
C PHE A 243 -0.51 4.93 -28.03
N ASP A 244 0.12 4.99 -29.20
CA ASP A 244 0.70 3.80 -29.82
C ASP A 244 2.02 3.46 -29.10
N LEU A 245 1.91 2.67 -28.04
CA LEU A 245 3.06 2.34 -27.19
C LEU A 245 4.01 1.38 -27.92
N PRO A 246 5.31 1.70 -28.02
CA PRO A 246 6.28 0.84 -28.67
C PRO A 246 6.54 -0.44 -27.85
N ASP A 247 7.47 -1.26 -28.34
CA ASP A 247 7.96 -2.43 -27.62
C ASP A 247 8.54 -2.04 -26.24
N PRO A 248 8.35 -2.83 -25.17
CA PRO A 248 8.89 -2.52 -23.85
C PRO A 248 10.40 -2.31 -23.79
N ALA A 249 11.19 -2.84 -24.72
CA ALA A 249 12.64 -2.57 -24.78
C ALA A 249 12.97 -1.18 -25.35
N ASP A 250 12.03 -0.55 -26.07
CA ASP A 250 12.20 0.78 -26.65
C ASP A 250 12.16 1.87 -25.56
N PRO A 251 13.06 2.88 -25.58
CA PRO A 251 13.04 3.98 -24.61
C PRO A 251 11.76 4.81 -24.65
N GLY A 252 11.08 4.89 -25.79
CA GLY A 252 9.79 5.55 -25.96
C GLY A 252 8.70 4.92 -25.09
N TRP A 253 8.76 3.61 -24.80
CA TRP A 253 7.84 2.96 -23.87
C TRP A 253 7.98 3.55 -22.47
N ALA A 254 9.23 3.65 -21.97
CA ALA A 254 9.49 4.14 -20.63
C ALA A 254 9.18 5.64 -20.53
N HIS A 255 9.54 6.41 -21.57
CA HIS A 255 9.22 7.82 -21.66
C HIS A 255 7.71 8.07 -21.59
N LEU A 256 6.91 7.47 -22.45
CA LEU A 256 5.46 7.73 -22.51
C LEU A 256 4.74 7.34 -21.22
N LEU A 257 5.11 6.22 -20.60
CA LEU A 257 4.50 5.84 -19.32
C LEU A 257 4.95 6.75 -18.16
N ALA A 258 6.22 7.16 -18.12
CA ALA A 258 6.71 8.11 -17.13
C ALA A 258 6.02 9.48 -17.25
N GLU A 259 5.87 10.01 -18.46
CA GLU A 259 5.14 11.26 -18.71
C GLU A 259 3.65 11.12 -18.35
N SER A 260 3.04 9.95 -18.62
CA SER A 260 1.65 9.68 -18.23
C SER A 260 1.45 9.77 -16.71
N VAL A 261 2.39 9.23 -15.92
CA VAL A 261 2.38 9.37 -14.45
C VAL A 261 2.58 10.83 -14.04
N LEU A 262 3.53 11.53 -14.65
CA LEU A 262 3.82 12.93 -14.32
C LEU A 262 2.61 13.83 -14.58
N ALA A 263 1.92 13.63 -15.71
CA ALA A 263 0.68 14.34 -16.03
C ALA A 263 -0.43 13.99 -15.03
N ALA A 264 -0.65 12.71 -14.75
CA ALA A 264 -1.68 12.24 -13.80
C ALA A 264 -1.45 12.71 -12.36
N SER A 265 -0.20 12.97 -11.98
CA SER A 265 0.18 13.45 -10.65
C SER A 265 -0.01 14.98 -10.49
N ASP A 266 -0.42 15.69 -11.53
CA ASP A 266 -0.72 17.13 -11.48
C ASP A 266 -2.22 17.36 -11.24
N GLY A 267 -2.56 18.16 -10.21
CA GLY A 267 -3.96 18.53 -9.92
C GLY A 267 -4.70 17.73 -8.84
N GLY A 268 -4.00 17.13 -7.87
CA GLY A 268 -4.60 16.34 -6.75
C GLY A 268 -5.31 17.15 -5.65
N GLY A 269 -5.80 18.35 -5.94
CA GLY A 269 -6.54 19.18 -4.98
C GLY A 269 -8.06 18.98 -4.98
N GLU A 270 -8.59 18.22 -5.95
CA GLU A 270 -10.03 18.01 -6.10
C GLU A 270 -10.53 16.89 -5.18
N ALA A 271 -11.59 17.18 -4.43
CA ALA A 271 -12.22 16.21 -3.54
C ALA A 271 -13.09 15.18 -4.28
N ASP A 272 -13.46 15.46 -5.54
CA ASP A 272 -14.31 14.57 -6.34
C ASP A 272 -13.48 13.60 -7.18
N ALA A 273 -13.50 12.33 -6.77
CA ALA A 273 -12.81 11.23 -7.44
C ALA A 273 -13.22 11.06 -8.91
N ALA A 274 -14.48 11.32 -9.26
CA ALA A 274 -14.99 11.16 -10.62
C ALA A 274 -14.50 12.30 -11.52
N ALA A 275 -14.36 13.51 -10.99
CA ALA A 275 -13.80 14.66 -11.71
C ALA A 275 -12.35 14.41 -12.15
N LEU A 276 -11.57 13.66 -11.35
CA LEU A 276 -10.18 13.31 -11.65
C LEU A 276 -10.02 12.40 -12.87
N LEU A 277 -11.08 11.70 -13.29
CA LEU A 277 -11.03 10.69 -14.37
C LEU A 277 -11.97 10.97 -15.54
N ARG A 278 -12.55 12.17 -15.62
CA ARG A 278 -13.43 12.50 -16.75
C ARG A 278 -12.67 12.41 -18.09
N PRO A 279 -13.31 11.93 -19.17
CA PRO A 279 -12.66 11.78 -20.48
C PRO A 279 -11.99 13.07 -20.98
N ASP A 280 -12.65 14.23 -20.83
CA ASP A 280 -12.13 15.53 -21.27
C ASP A 280 -10.83 15.92 -20.53
N ARG A 281 -10.75 15.60 -19.23
CA ARG A 281 -9.52 15.78 -18.46
C ARG A 281 -8.42 14.83 -18.93
N ILE A 282 -8.73 13.56 -19.14
CA ILE A 282 -7.75 12.57 -19.63
C ILE A 282 -7.19 12.97 -20.99
N ASP A 283 -8.05 13.44 -21.90
CA ASP A 283 -7.64 13.92 -23.22
C ASP A 283 -6.77 15.18 -23.11
N ALA A 284 -7.11 16.12 -22.20
CA ALA A 284 -6.28 17.29 -21.93
C ALA A 284 -4.90 16.92 -21.35
N LEU A 285 -4.85 15.97 -20.40
CA LEU A 285 -3.58 15.45 -19.86
C LEU A 285 -2.74 14.80 -20.95
N ARG A 286 -3.35 14.00 -21.83
CA ARG A 286 -2.66 13.35 -22.96
C ARG A 286 -2.13 14.38 -23.96
N ALA A 287 -2.94 15.38 -24.32
CA ALA A 287 -2.56 16.42 -25.28
C ALA A 287 -1.41 17.31 -24.76
N ALA A 288 -1.22 17.39 -23.44
CA ALA A 288 -0.11 18.13 -22.83
C ALA A 288 1.24 17.38 -22.89
N ILE A 289 1.25 16.08 -23.18
CA ILE A 289 2.48 15.27 -23.29
C ILE A 289 3.08 15.42 -24.69
N ASP A 290 4.33 15.88 -24.75
CA ASP A 290 5.14 15.83 -25.97
C ASP A 290 5.79 14.43 -26.07
N PRO A 291 5.44 13.60 -27.07
CA PRO A 291 5.94 12.23 -27.16
C PRO A 291 7.45 12.15 -27.47
N ALA A 292 8.10 13.27 -27.80
CA ALA A 292 9.52 13.35 -28.09
C ALA A 292 10.31 14.09 -27.01
N ARG A 293 9.67 14.67 -25.99
CA ARG A 293 10.33 15.52 -24.99
C ARG A 293 9.75 15.34 -23.59
N HIS A 294 10.64 15.11 -22.63
CA HIS A 294 10.34 15.09 -21.21
C HIS A 294 9.84 16.45 -20.74
N TRP A 295 8.71 16.43 -20.04
CA TRP A 295 8.21 17.59 -19.34
C TRP A 295 9.05 17.85 -18.08
N ARG A 296 9.93 18.86 -18.13
CA ARG A 296 10.83 19.24 -17.03
C ARG A 296 10.06 19.67 -15.79
N ARG A 297 9.74 18.71 -14.92
CA ARG A 297 9.04 18.95 -13.65
C ARG A 297 10.00 18.85 -12.47
N ARG A 298 9.67 19.60 -11.42
CA ARG A 298 10.31 19.53 -10.09
C ARG A 298 9.27 18.99 -9.13
N GLY A 299 9.67 18.07 -8.26
CA GLY A 299 8.72 17.40 -7.38
C GLY A 299 9.39 16.39 -6.46
N THR A 300 8.57 15.74 -5.64
CA THR A 300 8.97 14.72 -4.68
C THR A 300 8.16 13.45 -4.91
N VAL A 301 8.79 12.29 -4.75
CA VAL A 301 8.09 11.00 -4.76
C VAL A 301 8.12 10.44 -3.35
N GLN A 302 6.94 10.22 -2.78
CA GLN A 302 6.82 9.69 -1.42
C GLN A 302 7.34 8.24 -1.38
N SER A 303 8.08 7.90 -0.34
CA SER A 303 8.51 6.53 -0.05
C SER A 303 7.64 5.98 1.10
N GLY A 304 7.48 4.66 1.17
CA GLY A 304 6.70 4.01 2.21
C GLY A 304 6.74 2.50 2.07
N ASP A 305 6.44 1.81 3.16
CA ASP A 305 6.41 0.35 3.21
C ASP A 305 4.98 -0.13 3.28
N ALA A 306 4.69 -1.27 2.66
CA ALA A 306 3.39 -1.90 2.75
C ALA A 306 3.53 -3.42 2.65
N ALA A 307 2.54 -4.12 3.19
CA ALA A 307 2.30 -5.52 2.92
C ALA A 307 1.15 -5.62 1.92
N CYS A 308 1.32 -6.47 0.92
CA CYS A 308 0.31 -6.76 -0.09
C CYS A 308 -0.10 -8.23 -0.01
N VAL A 309 -1.40 -8.48 -0.19
CA VAL A 309 -1.98 -9.82 -0.22
C VAL A 309 -2.92 -9.90 -1.42
N CYS A 310 -2.62 -10.78 -2.36
CA CYS A 310 -3.52 -11.14 -3.43
C CYS A 310 -4.07 -12.54 -3.17
N VAL A 311 -5.40 -12.71 -3.23
CA VAL A 311 -6.06 -13.99 -2.98
C VAL A 311 -7.17 -14.22 -4.02
N VAL A 312 -7.29 -15.45 -4.49
CA VAL A 312 -8.45 -15.92 -5.26
C VAL A 312 -8.92 -17.25 -4.70
N ASP A 313 -10.19 -17.37 -4.31
CA ASP A 313 -10.76 -18.62 -3.79
C ASP A 313 -11.35 -19.54 -4.88
N ASP A 314 -11.85 -20.70 -4.46
CA ASP A 314 -12.45 -21.72 -5.32
C ASP A 314 -13.77 -21.29 -5.98
N ARG A 315 -14.41 -20.23 -5.46
CA ARG A 315 -15.64 -19.64 -6.00
C ARG A 315 -15.36 -18.42 -6.87
N GLY A 316 -14.09 -18.10 -7.11
CA GLY A 316 -13.67 -16.98 -7.93
C GLY A 316 -13.77 -15.61 -7.23
N MET A 317 -13.95 -15.58 -5.90
CA MET A 317 -13.78 -14.33 -5.16
C MET A 317 -12.31 -13.97 -5.16
N SER A 318 -12.02 -12.74 -5.57
CA SER A 318 -10.68 -12.23 -5.78
C SER A 318 -10.47 -10.96 -4.96
N ILE A 319 -9.38 -10.90 -4.21
CA ILE A 319 -9.08 -9.80 -3.29
C ILE A 319 -7.66 -9.30 -3.52
N ALA A 320 -7.54 -7.98 -3.70
CA ALA A 320 -6.29 -7.25 -3.54
C ALA A 320 -6.38 -6.47 -2.22
N LEU A 321 -5.52 -6.80 -1.26
CA LEU A 321 -5.48 -6.16 0.06
C LEU A 321 -4.09 -5.57 0.29
N GLN A 322 -4.05 -4.35 0.78
CA GLN A 322 -2.81 -3.72 1.22
C GLN A 322 -2.93 -3.15 2.63
N GLN A 323 -1.87 -3.28 3.40
CA GLN A 323 -1.78 -2.81 4.78
C GLN A 323 -0.43 -2.12 5.00
N SER A 324 -0.39 -1.04 5.78
CA SER A 324 0.86 -0.28 5.98
C SER A 324 0.90 0.51 7.28
N ASN A 325 2.12 0.64 7.83
CA ASN A 325 2.42 1.55 8.94
C ASN A 325 2.89 2.95 8.47
N GLY A 326 2.81 3.24 7.16
CA GLY A 326 3.49 4.38 6.56
C GLY A 326 4.93 4.00 6.22
N THR A 327 5.92 4.49 6.96
CA THR A 327 7.34 4.17 6.72
C THR A 327 7.91 3.27 7.81
N GLY A 328 8.46 2.12 7.45
CA GLY A 328 9.13 1.20 8.35
C GLY A 328 8.22 0.74 9.50
N LEU A 329 8.74 0.89 10.72
CA LEU A 329 8.00 0.66 11.97
C LEU A 329 6.93 1.74 12.26
N GLY A 330 6.75 2.72 11.38
CA GLY A 330 5.79 3.81 11.49
C GLY A 330 6.38 5.03 12.20
N SER A 331 5.69 5.49 13.24
CA SER A 331 6.06 6.69 14.02
C SER A 331 7.22 6.45 14.99
N LEU A 332 7.69 5.20 15.14
CA LEU A 332 8.59 4.78 16.23
C LEU A 332 8.00 5.01 17.63
N LEU A 333 6.67 5.12 17.73
CA LEU A 333 5.92 5.05 18.97
C LEU A 333 5.23 3.69 19.04
N PHE A 334 5.14 3.16 20.26
CA PHE A 334 4.57 1.84 20.53
C PHE A 334 3.60 1.97 21.70
N GLU A 335 2.45 1.32 21.60
CA GLU A 335 1.52 1.27 22.71
C GLU A 335 2.14 0.43 23.85
N PRO A 336 2.33 1.00 25.06
CA PRO A 336 3.12 0.37 26.13
C PRO A 336 2.64 -1.01 26.60
N GLY A 337 1.33 -1.27 26.64
CA GLY A 337 0.80 -2.55 27.14
C GLY A 337 1.00 -3.70 26.14
N THR A 338 0.67 -3.43 24.89
CA THR A 338 0.60 -4.42 23.81
C THR A 338 1.89 -4.52 22.98
N GLY A 339 2.73 -3.47 22.99
CA GLY A 339 3.91 -3.35 22.11
C GLY A 339 3.55 -3.18 20.63
N ILE A 340 2.30 -2.78 20.34
CA ILE A 340 1.86 -2.50 18.96
C ILE A 340 2.49 -1.19 18.51
N ASN A 341 3.19 -1.24 17.38
CA ASN A 341 3.79 -0.07 16.77
C ASN A 341 2.72 0.79 16.09
N LEU A 342 2.79 2.10 16.28
CA LEU A 342 1.84 3.06 15.77
C LEU A 342 2.33 3.61 14.42
N HIS A 343 1.50 3.53 13.40
CA HIS A 343 1.79 4.08 12.08
C HIS A 343 1.98 5.60 12.09
N ASN A 344 2.64 6.15 11.06
CA ASN A 344 2.84 7.59 10.89
C ASN A 344 2.04 8.18 9.72
N ARG A 345 0.85 7.64 9.43
CA ARG A 345 0.09 8.05 8.24
C ARG A 345 -0.33 9.52 8.26
N GLY A 346 -0.53 10.11 9.44
CA GLY A 346 -0.81 11.54 9.62
C GLY A 346 0.31 12.45 9.11
N ALA A 347 1.52 11.93 8.86
CA ALA A 347 2.57 12.67 8.15
C ALA A 347 2.14 13.09 6.72
N GLY A 348 1.11 12.45 6.14
CA GLY A 348 0.54 12.83 4.85
C GLY A 348 -0.28 14.12 4.87
N PHE A 349 -0.71 14.62 6.03
CA PHE A 349 -1.37 15.93 6.12
C PHE A 349 -0.40 17.07 5.82
N THR A 350 -0.95 18.22 5.41
CA THR A 350 -0.21 19.48 5.30
C THR A 350 -0.57 20.44 6.41
N LEU A 351 0.34 21.37 6.70
CA LEU A 351 0.10 22.54 7.54
C LEU A 351 -0.14 23.80 6.70
N ALA A 352 -0.44 23.68 5.41
CA ALA A 352 -0.88 24.81 4.58
C ALA A 352 -2.35 25.14 4.86
N PRO A 353 -2.69 26.37 5.31
CA PRO A 353 -4.07 26.77 5.57
C PRO A 353 -4.96 26.67 4.33
N GLY A 354 -6.16 26.15 4.49
CA GLY A 354 -7.16 26.02 3.42
C GLY A 354 -6.90 24.86 2.45
N SER A 355 -5.88 24.03 2.69
CA SER A 355 -5.62 22.87 1.85
C SER A 355 -6.67 21.77 2.06
N ALA A 356 -7.06 21.10 0.99
CA ALA A 356 -7.89 19.89 1.05
C ALA A 356 -7.24 18.78 1.91
N ALA A 357 -5.91 18.79 2.07
CA ALA A 357 -5.17 17.86 2.92
C ALA A 357 -4.69 18.47 4.25
N GLU A 358 -5.23 19.63 4.67
CA GLU A 358 -4.85 20.27 5.93
C GLU A 358 -5.13 19.36 7.14
N TYR A 359 -4.18 19.26 8.07
CA TYR A 359 -4.36 18.53 9.33
C TYR A 359 -5.55 19.11 10.12
N GLY A 360 -6.42 18.24 10.63
CA GLY A 360 -7.59 18.70 11.35
C GLY A 360 -8.38 17.56 11.98
N PRO A 361 -9.36 17.90 12.83
CA PRO A 361 -10.08 16.94 13.64
C PRO A 361 -10.86 15.98 12.74
N ARG A 362 -10.76 14.67 13.04
CA ARG A 362 -11.55 13.61 12.39
C ARG A 362 -11.32 13.45 10.88
N ARG A 363 -10.31 14.13 10.30
CA ARG A 363 -9.99 14.03 8.87
C ARG A 363 -9.20 12.76 8.58
N ARG A 364 -9.32 12.22 7.36
CA ARG A 364 -8.44 11.16 6.86
C ARG A 364 -7.23 11.79 6.15
N PRO A 365 -6.00 11.34 6.42
CA PRO A 365 -4.80 11.82 5.73
C PRO A 365 -4.77 11.32 4.28
N PRO A 366 -4.12 12.02 3.34
CA PRO A 366 -3.71 11.41 2.08
C PRO A 366 -2.97 10.08 2.32
N HIS A 367 -3.29 9.08 1.51
CA HIS A 367 -2.76 7.73 1.65
C HIS A 367 -1.81 7.36 0.51
N THR A 368 -1.15 6.21 0.62
CA THR A 368 -0.26 5.68 -0.43
C THR A 368 -0.69 4.33 -0.99
N LEU A 369 -1.71 3.69 -0.41
CA LEU A 369 -2.09 2.32 -0.78
C LEU A 369 -3.02 2.33 -2.00
N VAL A 370 -2.73 1.49 -2.98
CA VAL A 370 -3.44 1.35 -4.27
C VAL A 370 -3.66 -0.14 -4.57
N PRO A 371 -4.67 -0.80 -3.96
CA PRO A 371 -4.99 -2.17 -4.33
C PRO A 371 -5.72 -2.16 -5.68
N VAL A 372 -5.42 -3.14 -6.55
CA VAL A 372 -5.90 -3.14 -7.93
C VAL A 372 -6.64 -4.42 -8.28
N VAL A 373 -7.78 -4.28 -8.97
CA VAL A 373 -8.49 -5.35 -9.66
C VAL A 373 -8.63 -4.97 -11.12
N ALA A 374 -8.32 -5.90 -12.03
CA ALA A 374 -8.67 -5.80 -13.44
C ALA A 374 -9.79 -6.80 -13.77
N THR A 375 -10.77 -6.36 -14.54
CA THR A 375 -11.84 -7.20 -15.10
C THR A 375 -11.84 -7.12 -16.62
N ARG A 376 -12.36 -8.17 -17.26
CA ARG A 376 -12.69 -8.15 -18.69
C ARG A 376 -13.89 -7.22 -18.94
N PRO A 377 -14.14 -6.82 -20.20
CA PRO A 377 -15.29 -5.99 -20.56
C PRO A 377 -16.67 -6.54 -20.15
N ASP A 378 -16.78 -7.86 -19.99
CA ASP A 378 -17.98 -8.54 -19.51
C ASP A 378 -18.10 -8.56 -17.96
N GLY A 379 -17.18 -7.89 -17.28
CA GLY A 379 -17.10 -7.79 -15.83
C GLY A 379 -16.43 -9.00 -15.16
N THR A 380 -16.04 -10.04 -15.89
CA THR A 380 -15.39 -11.23 -15.30
C THR A 380 -13.97 -10.94 -14.84
N PHE A 381 -13.52 -11.67 -13.84
CA PHE A 381 -12.21 -11.50 -13.22
C PHE A 381 -11.07 -11.68 -14.24
N ARG A 382 -10.18 -10.69 -14.37
CA ARG A 382 -8.94 -10.78 -15.17
C ARG A 382 -7.72 -10.94 -14.28
N ALA A 383 -7.52 -10.05 -13.30
CA ALA A 383 -6.37 -10.10 -12.41
C ALA A 383 -6.58 -9.30 -11.11
N VAL A 384 -5.83 -9.65 -10.06
CA VAL A 384 -5.62 -8.83 -8.86
C VAL A 384 -4.14 -8.52 -8.71
N LEU A 385 -3.83 -7.28 -8.35
CA LEU A 385 -2.46 -6.78 -8.22
C LEU A 385 -2.36 -5.91 -6.96
N GLY A 386 -1.21 -5.97 -6.31
CA GLY A 386 -0.81 -4.98 -5.32
C GLY A 386 0.71 -4.88 -5.23
N CYS A 387 1.20 -3.66 -5.02
CA CYS A 387 2.62 -3.36 -4.91
C CYS A 387 2.96 -2.72 -3.56
N ALA A 388 4.05 -3.11 -2.90
CA ALA A 388 4.60 -2.34 -1.80
C ALA A 388 5.48 -1.19 -2.31
N GLY A 389 5.68 -0.11 -1.53
CA GLY A 389 6.64 0.94 -1.88
C GLY A 389 6.16 2.40 -1.75
N GLY A 390 5.01 2.67 -1.14
CA GLY A 390 4.57 4.07 -0.96
C GLY A 390 4.21 4.73 -2.29
N GLY A 391 4.83 5.85 -2.65
CA GLY A 391 4.55 6.63 -3.86
C GLY A 391 5.09 6.04 -5.17
N VAL A 392 5.86 4.95 -5.11
CA VAL A 392 6.23 4.17 -6.31
C VAL A 392 5.13 3.20 -6.75
N GLN A 393 4.13 2.90 -5.90
CA GLN A 393 3.08 1.92 -6.22
C GLN A 393 2.33 2.22 -7.52
N PRO A 394 1.77 3.43 -7.77
CA PRO A 394 1.10 3.72 -9.04
C PRO A 394 2.00 3.54 -10.27
N GLN A 395 3.31 3.74 -10.10
CA GLN A 395 4.29 3.65 -11.18
C GLN A 395 4.59 2.20 -11.53
N VAL A 396 4.78 1.35 -10.51
CA VAL A 396 5.03 -0.08 -10.70
C VAL A 396 3.77 -0.77 -11.19
N ASP A 397 2.63 -0.48 -10.60
CA ASP A 397 1.34 -1.06 -11.01
C ASP A 397 1.04 -0.71 -12.46
N LEU A 398 1.28 0.54 -12.90
CA LEU A 398 1.13 0.95 -14.31
C LEU A 398 1.99 0.09 -15.24
N GLN A 399 3.28 -0.06 -14.92
CA GLN A 399 4.23 -0.79 -15.77
C GLN A 399 3.87 -2.28 -15.90
N ILE A 400 3.36 -2.89 -14.83
CA ILE A 400 2.92 -4.29 -14.82
C ILE A 400 1.60 -4.43 -15.58
N LEU A 401 0.62 -3.58 -15.30
CA LEU A 401 -0.70 -3.62 -15.94
C LEU A 401 -0.60 -3.41 -17.45
N VAL A 402 0.19 -2.44 -17.92
CA VAL A 402 0.35 -2.19 -19.36
C VAL A 402 0.89 -3.44 -20.08
N ARG A 403 1.86 -4.15 -19.49
CA ARG A 403 2.38 -5.41 -20.07
C ARG A 403 1.32 -6.51 -20.05
N LEU A 404 0.71 -6.74 -18.90
CA LEU A 404 -0.31 -7.78 -18.69
C LEU A 404 -1.52 -7.60 -19.61
N LEU A 405 -2.05 -6.38 -19.70
CA LEU A 405 -3.25 -6.07 -20.47
C LEU A 405 -2.98 -6.05 -21.98
N ARG A 406 -1.73 -5.85 -22.41
CA ARG A 406 -1.27 -6.02 -23.79
C ARG A 406 -0.89 -7.48 -24.14
N GLY A 407 -1.05 -8.42 -23.21
CA GLY A 407 -0.96 -9.86 -23.49
C GLY A 407 0.27 -10.59 -22.95
N ALA A 408 1.16 -9.92 -22.20
CA ALA A 408 2.22 -10.62 -21.48
C ALA A 408 1.64 -11.54 -20.40
N ALA A 409 2.32 -12.65 -20.11
CA ALA A 409 1.97 -13.49 -18.97
C ALA A 409 2.27 -12.75 -17.64
N ALA A 410 1.57 -13.13 -16.56
CA ALA A 410 1.78 -12.51 -15.25
C ALA A 410 3.25 -12.56 -14.77
N GLU A 411 3.91 -13.71 -14.93
CA GLU A 411 5.31 -13.94 -14.56
C GLU A 411 6.24 -13.00 -15.34
N ASP A 412 6.06 -12.89 -16.66
CA ASP A 412 6.86 -12.00 -17.52
C ASP A 412 6.63 -10.52 -17.16
N ALA A 413 5.39 -10.13 -16.89
CA ALA A 413 5.04 -8.76 -16.53
C ALA A 413 5.64 -8.36 -15.18
N LEU A 414 5.69 -9.28 -14.20
CA LEU A 414 6.28 -9.06 -12.89
C LEU A 414 7.81 -9.06 -12.92
N ALA A 415 8.42 -9.98 -13.64
CA ALA A 415 9.88 -10.14 -13.76
C ALA A 415 10.52 -9.05 -14.65
N ALA A 416 9.72 -8.36 -15.46
CA ALA A 416 10.21 -7.30 -16.32
C ALA A 416 10.91 -6.18 -15.51
N PRO A 417 12.08 -5.71 -15.95
CA PRO A 417 12.76 -4.58 -15.33
C PRO A 417 11.91 -3.32 -15.29
N ARG A 418 12.07 -2.55 -14.22
CA ARG A 418 11.24 -1.37 -13.93
C ARG A 418 12.05 -0.09 -13.96
N TRP A 419 11.33 1.01 -14.09
CA TRP A 419 11.82 2.35 -13.77
C TRP A 419 11.02 2.95 -12.62
N ARG A 420 11.57 3.96 -11.96
CA ARG A 420 10.83 4.80 -11.02
C ARG A 420 11.20 6.27 -11.20
N LEU A 421 10.21 7.14 -11.09
CA LEU A 421 10.42 8.56 -10.88
C LEU A 421 10.93 8.76 -9.45
N ALA A 422 11.96 9.58 -9.30
CA ALA A 422 12.51 9.92 -7.99
C ALA A 422 12.81 11.42 -7.91
N GLY A 423 12.57 12.03 -6.74
CA GLY A 423 12.87 13.44 -6.46
C GLY A 423 12.78 13.73 -4.95
N GLY A 424 13.57 14.70 -4.46
CA GLY A 424 13.61 15.08 -3.03
C GLY A 424 14.45 14.17 -2.13
N LEU A 425 14.54 14.50 -0.83
CA LEU A 425 15.37 13.84 0.19
C LEU A 425 14.58 13.00 1.22
N GLY A 426 13.28 12.73 1.02
CA GLY A 426 12.58 11.82 1.94
C GLY A 426 11.07 11.58 1.76
N PRO A 427 10.53 10.59 2.50
CA PRO A 427 9.23 9.94 2.26
C PRO A 427 7.96 10.80 2.40
N PHE A 428 8.03 12.00 2.98
CA PHE A 428 6.87 12.90 3.15
C PHE A 428 7.22 14.37 2.90
N GLU A 429 8.24 14.63 2.08
CA GLU A 429 8.53 16.00 1.69
C GLU A 429 7.47 16.49 0.69
N ALA A 430 6.62 17.46 1.08
CA ALA A 430 5.91 18.32 0.13
C ALA A 430 6.89 18.87 -0.93
N PRO A 431 6.48 18.96 -2.21
CA PRO A 431 7.30 19.38 -3.34
C PRO A 431 7.75 20.83 -3.18
N GLN A 432 8.84 21.03 -2.44
CA GLN A 432 9.50 22.32 -2.27
C GLN A 432 11.01 22.22 -2.51
N GLY A 433 11.52 21.04 -2.86
CA GLY A 433 12.86 20.90 -3.39
C GLY A 433 12.87 21.38 -4.82
N ASN A 434 13.78 22.31 -5.16
CA ASN A 434 14.11 22.66 -6.54
C ASN A 434 14.83 21.49 -7.25
N THR A 435 14.55 20.24 -6.87
CA THR A 435 15.24 19.04 -7.32
C THR A 435 14.56 18.55 -8.58
N PRO A 436 15.30 18.43 -9.70
CA PRO A 436 14.77 17.80 -10.90
C PRO A 436 14.30 16.38 -10.60
N ILE A 437 13.14 15.98 -11.14
CA ILE A 437 12.72 14.59 -11.11
C ILE A 437 13.68 13.79 -11.99
N ARG A 438 14.19 12.67 -11.47
CA ARG A 438 15.01 11.70 -12.21
C ARG A 438 14.19 10.46 -12.51
N LEU A 439 14.66 9.70 -13.49
CA LEU A 439 14.20 8.34 -13.77
C LEU A 439 15.30 7.37 -13.34
N ASP A 440 15.09 6.72 -12.20
CA ASP A 440 15.96 5.64 -11.74
C ASP A 440 15.56 4.34 -12.46
N LEU A 441 16.56 3.59 -12.94
CA LEU A 441 16.38 2.34 -13.66
C LEU A 441 16.84 1.16 -12.80
N GLN A 442 16.03 0.11 -12.76
CA GLN A 442 16.35 -1.12 -12.05
C GLN A 442 17.51 -1.85 -12.72
N ALA A 443 18.23 -2.68 -11.97
CA ALA A 443 19.20 -3.59 -12.54
C ALA A 443 18.54 -4.48 -13.62
N GLY A 444 19.21 -4.66 -14.76
CA GLY A 444 18.69 -5.42 -15.89
C GLY A 444 17.73 -4.64 -16.81
N ALA A 445 17.48 -3.35 -16.56
CA ALA A 445 16.74 -2.51 -17.50
C ALA A 445 17.39 -2.51 -18.91
N PRO A 446 16.60 -2.41 -20.00
CA PRO A 446 17.13 -2.38 -21.36
C PRO A 446 18.23 -1.33 -21.54
N ASP A 447 19.37 -1.68 -22.13
CA ASP A 447 20.47 -0.74 -22.40
C ASP A 447 20.04 0.47 -23.23
N ALA A 448 19.02 0.30 -24.07
CA ALA A 448 18.43 1.36 -24.86
C ALA A 448 17.82 2.46 -23.97
N TRP A 449 17.23 2.11 -22.83
CA TRP A 449 16.69 3.08 -21.88
C TRP A 449 17.79 3.99 -21.36
N ALA A 450 18.87 3.42 -20.80
CA ALA A 450 19.99 4.19 -20.27
C ALA A 450 20.65 5.09 -21.33
N ARG A 451 20.78 4.60 -22.58
CA ARG A 451 21.43 5.33 -23.67
C ARG A 451 20.57 6.42 -24.32
N HIS A 452 19.25 6.27 -24.33
CA HIS A 452 18.39 7.06 -25.21
C HIS A 452 17.31 7.86 -24.49
N LEU A 453 16.91 7.50 -23.26
CA LEU A 453 16.02 8.34 -22.45
C LEU A 453 16.56 9.77 -22.22
N PRO A 454 17.88 10.01 -22.07
CA PRO A 454 18.42 11.37 -22.00
C PRO A 454 18.14 12.23 -23.24
N ARG A 455 17.89 11.62 -24.42
CA ARG A 455 17.53 12.35 -25.65
C ARG A 455 16.13 12.98 -25.57
N TYR A 456 15.23 12.36 -24.82
CA TYR A 456 13.94 12.95 -24.47
C TYR A 456 14.11 14.06 -23.42
N GLY A 457 15.23 14.09 -22.67
CA GLY A 457 15.51 15.08 -21.63
C GLY A 457 15.39 14.55 -20.19
N HIS A 458 15.18 13.25 -20.03
CA HIS A 458 15.16 12.59 -18.71
C HIS A 458 16.54 12.62 -18.05
N LEU A 459 16.58 12.84 -16.74
CA LEU A 459 17.78 12.59 -15.94
C LEU A 459 17.77 11.13 -15.49
N VAL A 460 18.62 10.31 -16.08
CA VAL A 460 18.61 8.86 -15.88
C VAL A 460 19.73 8.44 -14.94
N ARG A 461 19.43 7.50 -14.03
CA ARG A 461 20.42 6.88 -13.16
C ARG A 461 20.14 5.38 -13.01
N ALA A 462 21.18 4.57 -12.98
CA ALA A 462 21.06 3.20 -12.49
C ALA A 462 20.92 3.21 -10.97
N ALA A 463 19.87 2.57 -10.46
CA ALA A 463 19.65 2.50 -9.03
C ALA A 463 20.71 1.64 -8.34
N ALA A 464 20.92 1.94 -7.05
CA ALA A 464 21.87 1.21 -6.23
C ALA A 464 21.25 -0.08 -5.64
N GLU A 465 19.93 -0.08 -5.42
CA GLU A 465 19.21 -1.13 -4.71
C GLU A 465 17.89 -1.47 -5.42
N ASP A 466 17.60 -2.75 -5.59
CA ASP A 466 16.39 -3.22 -6.27
C ASP A 466 15.12 -3.06 -5.41
N GLU A 467 15.24 -2.97 -4.08
CA GLU A 467 14.11 -2.82 -3.15
C GLU A 467 13.33 -1.50 -3.37
N GLU A 468 13.94 -0.52 -4.02
CA GLU A 468 13.32 0.77 -4.36
C GLU A 468 12.27 0.68 -5.51
N PHE A 469 12.19 -0.46 -6.21
CA PHE A 469 11.30 -0.68 -7.37
C PHE A 469 10.01 -1.43 -7.04
N GLY A 470 9.67 -1.46 -5.75
CA GLY A 470 8.42 -1.99 -5.24
C GLY A 470 8.33 -3.52 -5.26
N GLU A 471 7.56 -4.05 -4.33
CA GLU A 471 7.33 -5.49 -4.19
C GLU A 471 5.91 -5.83 -4.64
N ALA A 472 5.77 -6.31 -5.88
CA ALA A 472 4.48 -6.53 -6.52
C ALA A 472 4.05 -8.00 -6.49
N HIS A 473 2.76 -8.24 -6.22
CA HIS A 473 2.14 -9.57 -6.25
C HIS A 473 0.94 -9.55 -7.18
N LEU A 474 0.79 -10.59 -8.00
CA LEU A 474 -0.23 -10.67 -9.04
C LEU A 474 -0.85 -12.06 -9.04
N ILE A 475 -2.17 -12.14 -9.18
CA ILE A 475 -2.88 -13.36 -9.58
C ILE A 475 -3.72 -13.03 -10.81
N GLU A 476 -3.57 -13.78 -11.89
CA GLU A 476 -4.36 -13.65 -13.12
C GLU A 476 -5.23 -14.88 -13.39
N ALA A 477 -6.33 -14.67 -14.11
CA ALA A 477 -7.06 -15.72 -14.81
C ALA A 477 -6.49 -15.88 -16.22
N GLY A 478 -5.76 -16.97 -16.45
CA GLY A 478 -5.12 -17.26 -17.73
C GLY A 478 -6.12 -17.60 -18.86
N PRO A 479 -5.65 -17.71 -20.11
CA PRO A 479 -6.51 -17.92 -21.29
C PRO A 479 -7.37 -19.20 -21.25
N GLY A 480 -6.96 -20.22 -20.47
CA GLY A 480 -7.69 -21.48 -20.30
C GLY A 480 -8.53 -21.58 -19.03
N GLY A 481 -8.76 -20.47 -18.31
CA GLY A 481 -9.54 -20.44 -17.07
C GLY A 481 -8.79 -20.86 -15.80
N GLY A 482 -7.56 -21.38 -15.92
CA GLY A 482 -6.68 -21.64 -14.78
C GLY A 482 -6.10 -20.35 -14.18
N LEU A 483 -5.89 -20.34 -12.87
CA LEU A 483 -5.22 -19.23 -12.17
C LEU A 483 -3.71 -19.37 -12.28
N ARG A 484 -3.03 -18.25 -12.55
CA ARG A 484 -1.57 -18.11 -12.43
C ARG A 484 -1.28 -16.99 -11.45
N GLY A 485 -0.27 -17.14 -10.62
CA GLY A 485 0.07 -16.11 -9.64
C GLY A 485 1.53 -16.16 -9.29
N ASP A 486 2.11 -14.98 -9.14
CA ASP A 486 3.53 -14.80 -8.90
C ASP A 486 3.76 -13.56 -8.02
N GLY A 487 4.93 -13.50 -7.41
CA GLY A 487 5.39 -12.42 -6.56
C GLY A 487 6.81 -12.72 -6.08
N PRO A 488 7.61 -11.69 -5.78
CA PRO A 488 8.98 -11.89 -5.37
C PRO A 488 9.03 -12.70 -4.08
N CYS A 489 9.89 -13.72 -4.08
CA CYS A 489 10.26 -14.43 -2.87
C CYS A 489 11.41 -13.66 -2.21
N PRO A 490 11.28 -13.14 -0.97
CA PRO A 490 12.35 -12.38 -0.32
C PRO A 490 13.59 -13.24 0.03
N PHE A 491 13.61 -14.53 -0.32
CA PHE A 491 14.74 -15.44 -0.14
C PHE A 491 15.52 -15.71 -1.43
N THR A 492 15.55 -14.78 -2.38
CA THR A 492 16.68 -14.76 -3.31
C THR A 492 17.92 -14.33 -2.53
N LEU A 493 18.62 -15.32 -1.95
CA LEU A 493 20.02 -15.18 -1.58
C LEU A 493 20.72 -14.48 -2.76
N PRO A 494 21.59 -13.47 -2.50
CA PRO A 494 22.36 -12.86 -3.57
C PRO A 494 23.03 -13.99 -4.34
N ARG A 495 22.85 -14.04 -5.67
CA ARG A 495 23.65 -14.91 -6.52
C ARG A 495 25.10 -14.55 -6.23
N VAL A 496 25.77 -15.40 -5.45
CA VAL A 496 27.21 -15.32 -5.25
C VAL A 496 27.81 -15.39 -6.65
N ARG A 497 28.41 -14.28 -7.09
CA ARG A 497 29.18 -14.24 -8.32
C ARG A 497 30.47 -15.01 -8.14
#